data_AF-A0A069ZV35-F1
#
_entry.id   AF-A0A069ZV35-F1
#
_cell.length_a   1.000
_cell.length_b   1.000
_cell.length_c   1.000
_cell.angle_alpha   90.00
_cell.angle_beta   90.00
_cell.angle_gamma   90.00
#
_symmetry.space_group_name_H-M   'P 1'
#
loop_
_entity.id
_entity.type
_entity.pdbx_description
1 polymer ?
#
loop_
_entity_poly.entity_id
_entity_poly.type
_entity_poly.pdbx_seq_one_letter_code
_entity_poly.pdbx_strand_id
1 'polypeptide(L)'
;MLSQHIERIRSGQVFAFPTDTVYGLGVSFLIPEADKQLFALKRRNPQKALSVYVSSLEELEYVAQRRLGEASIKIAQKFLPGPLTLITKHNNPRFSQKTLGFRIVEHPIVKQIIQEVGPLLATSANVSGFPSAVSSDEVKQDFPEKDILVISGTCSIGLESTVVDAEERIIYREGVVSAAEIEDVLQAKCTCSPRSQSFRESIRIYVVKNHVDLSSFLSAKLAFKGVICQHPQPCTFYSVLRQALRSSTQEVIFVYDEKNTEYPVLSRFLGASYDSGYAL
;
A
#
# COMPACT_ATOMS: atom_id res chain seq x y z
N MET A 1 25.63 9.35 0.10
CA MET A 1 24.75 8.54 0.98
C MET A 1 24.01 7.45 0.20
N LEU A 2 23.28 7.77 -0.87
CA LEU A 2 22.60 6.72 -1.66
C LEU A 2 23.57 5.73 -2.33
N SER A 3 24.75 6.15 -2.79
CA SER A 3 25.74 5.25 -3.43
C SER A 3 26.17 4.07 -2.54
N GLN A 4 26.31 4.28 -1.23
CA GLN A 4 26.60 3.18 -0.28
C GLN A 4 25.40 2.24 -0.10
N HIS A 5 24.17 2.76 -0.22
CA HIS A 5 22.95 1.95 -0.21
C HIS A 5 22.84 1.12 -1.49
N ILE A 6 23.21 1.67 -2.65
CA ILE A 6 23.16 0.96 -3.94
C ILE A 6 23.99 -0.33 -3.90
N GLU A 7 25.23 -0.29 -3.38
CA GLU A 7 26.07 -1.49 -3.29
C GLU A 7 25.44 -2.59 -2.41
N ARG A 8 24.84 -2.20 -1.28
CA ARG A 8 24.12 -3.13 -0.39
C ARG A 8 22.89 -3.73 -1.08
N ILE A 9 22.18 -2.94 -1.88
CA ILE A 9 21.02 -3.42 -2.65
C ILE A 9 21.48 -4.38 -3.74
N ARG A 10 22.57 -4.07 -4.45
CA ARG A 10 23.19 -4.94 -5.47
C ARG A 10 23.67 -6.26 -4.87
N SER A 11 24.15 -6.25 -3.62
CA SER A 11 24.53 -7.49 -2.92
C SER A 11 23.33 -8.29 -2.37
N GLY A 12 22.09 -7.91 -2.68
CA GLY A 12 20.89 -8.64 -2.30
C GLY A 12 20.40 -8.38 -0.88
N GLN A 13 20.83 -7.30 -0.22
CA GLN A 13 20.32 -6.94 1.09
C GLN A 13 18.86 -6.45 1.02
N VAL A 14 18.03 -6.89 1.97
CA VAL A 14 16.68 -6.36 2.14
C VAL A 14 16.75 -4.90 2.57
N PHE A 15 15.93 -4.07 1.92
CA PHE A 15 15.88 -2.64 2.21
C PHE A 15 14.45 -2.11 2.20
N ALA A 16 14.21 -1.10 3.02
CA ALA A 16 12.98 -0.33 3.05
C ALA A 16 13.20 1.05 2.44
N PHE A 17 12.21 1.55 1.71
CA PHE A 17 12.33 2.78 0.93
C PHE A 17 10.98 3.49 0.80
N PRO A 18 10.96 4.84 0.74
CA PRO A 18 9.74 5.60 0.48
C PRO A 18 9.24 5.38 -0.95
N THR A 19 7.92 5.38 -1.13
CA THR A 19 7.26 5.45 -2.45
C THR A 19 6.26 6.60 -2.47
N ASP A 20 5.66 6.88 -3.62
CA ASP A 20 4.50 7.78 -3.76
C ASP A 20 3.31 7.38 -2.86
N THR A 21 3.14 6.09 -2.53
CA THR A 21 2.02 5.58 -1.73
C THR A 21 2.39 5.32 -0.28
N VAL A 22 3.03 4.20 -0.01
CA VAL A 22 3.45 3.76 1.33
C VAL A 22 4.89 3.26 1.26
N TYR A 23 5.59 3.11 2.39
CA TYR A 23 6.94 2.56 2.35
C TYR A 23 6.94 1.16 1.74
N GLY A 24 7.89 0.93 0.86
CA GLY A 24 8.20 -0.36 0.27
C GLY A 24 9.27 -1.08 1.08
N LEU A 25 9.20 -2.40 1.13
CA LEU A 25 10.25 -3.30 1.58
C LEU A 25 10.57 -4.22 0.40
N GLY A 26 11.83 -4.23 -0.03
CA GLY A 26 12.22 -4.93 -1.24
C GLY A 26 13.63 -5.47 -1.23
N VAL A 27 13.93 -6.16 -2.32
CA VAL A 27 15.24 -6.71 -2.69
C VAL A 27 15.45 -6.49 -4.18
N SER A 28 16.70 -6.56 -4.65
CA SER A 28 16.98 -6.54 -6.08
C SER A 28 16.30 -7.73 -6.77
N PHE A 29 15.63 -7.47 -7.89
CA PHE A 29 15.12 -8.53 -8.76
C PHE A 29 16.28 -9.30 -9.42
N LEU A 30 17.46 -8.73 -9.57
CA LEU A 30 18.56 -9.41 -10.27
C LEU A 30 19.23 -10.51 -9.44
N ILE A 31 18.95 -10.56 -8.14
CA ILE A 31 19.49 -11.58 -7.24
C ILE A 31 18.47 -12.72 -7.10
N PRO A 32 18.79 -13.94 -7.59
CA PRO A 32 17.96 -15.11 -7.38
C PRO A 32 17.74 -15.36 -5.89
N GLU A 33 16.54 -15.82 -5.53
CA GLU A 33 16.19 -16.22 -4.15
C GLU A 33 16.24 -15.11 -3.08
N ALA A 34 16.58 -13.86 -3.42
CA ALA A 34 16.58 -12.76 -2.45
C ALA A 34 15.19 -12.50 -1.84
N ASP A 35 14.12 -12.82 -2.58
CA ASP A 35 12.74 -12.74 -2.12
C ASP A 35 12.42 -13.70 -0.95
N LYS A 36 13.18 -14.79 -0.77
CA LYS A 36 13.08 -15.64 0.43
C LYS A 36 13.33 -14.86 1.71
N GLN A 37 14.23 -13.88 1.68
CA GLN A 37 14.51 -13.01 2.83
C GLN A 37 13.28 -12.15 3.17
N LEU A 38 12.56 -11.62 2.16
CA LEU A 38 11.33 -10.85 2.38
C LEU A 38 10.23 -11.71 3.01
N PHE A 39 10.03 -12.94 2.52
CA PHE A 39 9.03 -13.85 3.07
C PHE A 39 9.36 -14.24 4.51
N ALA A 40 10.62 -14.56 4.81
CA ALA A 40 11.09 -14.88 6.14
C ALA A 40 10.91 -13.69 7.10
N LEU A 41 11.29 -12.48 6.68
CA LEU A 41 11.18 -11.27 7.49
C LEU A 41 9.73 -10.95 7.86
N LYS A 42 8.81 -11.05 6.89
CA LYS A 42 7.41 -10.68 7.09
C LYS A 42 6.55 -11.81 7.65
N ARG A 43 7.12 -13.00 7.89
CA ARG A 43 6.36 -14.25 8.15
C ARG A 43 5.19 -14.41 7.17
N ARG A 44 5.45 -14.03 5.91
CA ARG A 44 4.42 -13.91 4.88
C ARG A 44 4.26 -15.27 4.19
N ASN A 45 3.01 -15.67 3.95
CA ASN A 45 2.73 -16.85 3.12
C ASN A 45 3.38 -16.66 1.73
N PRO A 46 4.26 -17.59 1.28
CA PRO A 46 4.91 -17.54 -0.02
C PRO A 46 3.95 -17.43 -1.23
N GLN A 47 2.69 -17.83 -1.06
CA GLN A 47 1.66 -17.71 -2.09
C GLN A 47 1.16 -16.27 -2.28
N LYS A 48 1.40 -15.36 -1.32
CA LYS A 48 1.02 -13.95 -1.49
C LYS A 48 2.06 -13.22 -2.34
N ALA A 49 1.74 -13.05 -3.61
CA ALA A 49 2.61 -12.43 -4.61
C ALA A 49 3.27 -11.12 -4.12
N LEU A 50 4.54 -10.96 -4.47
CA LEU A 50 5.28 -9.70 -4.43
C LEU A 50 4.97 -8.91 -5.71
N SER A 51 5.21 -7.61 -5.69
CA SER A 51 5.13 -6.77 -6.87
C SER A 51 6.54 -6.55 -7.45
N VAL A 52 6.66 -6.55 -8.76
CA VAL A 52 7.87 -6.17 -9.48
C VAL A 52 7.81 -4.66 -9.74
N TYR A 53 8.81 -3.91 -9.27
CA TYR A 53 8.93 -2.50 -9.57
C TYR A 53 9.91 -2.32 -10.72
N VAL A 54 9.45 -1.60 -11.75
CA VAL A 54 10.16 -1.35 -13.01
C VAL A 54 10.12 0.14 -13.33
N SER A 55 10.99 0.57 -14.24
CA SER A 55 11.17 1.97 -14.65
C SER A 55 10.31 2.36 -15.86
N SER A 56 9.85 1.39 -16.65
CA SER A 56 9.05 1.63 -17.85
C SER A 56 8.14 0.46 -18.21
N LEU A 57 7.23 0.66 -19.17
CA LEU A 57 6.36 -0.41 -19.69
C LEU A 57 7.15 -1.41 -20.54
N GLU A 58 8.21 -0.97 -21.20
CA GLU A 58 9.11 -1.85 -21.95
C GLU A 58 9.86 -2.78 -20.99
N GLU A 59 10.35 -2.26 -19.86
CA GLU A 59 10.99 -3.08 -18.83
C GLU A 59 9.99 -4.05 -18.17
N LEU A 60 8.74 -3.61 -17.98
CA LEU A 60 7.64 -4.47 -17.55
C LEU A 60 7.46 -5.67 -18.48
N GLU A 61 7.27 -5.42 -19.78
CA GLU A 61 7.06 -6.48 -20.79
C GLU A 61 8.30 -7.39 -20.93
N TYR A 62 9.50 -6.81 -20.81
CA TYR A 62 10.76 -7.55 -20.79
C TYR A 62 10.80 -8.53 -19.61
N VAL A 63 10.53 -8.04 -18.38
CA VAL A 63 10.49 -8.89 -17.19
C VAL A 63 9.36 -9.91 -17.27
N ALA A 64 8.19 -9.53 -17.79
CA ALA A 64 7.07 -10.45 -17.99
C ALA A 64 7.32 -11.48 -19.12
N GLN A 65 8.30 -11.25 -20.00
CA GLN A 65 8.52 -12.01 -21.22
C GLN A 65 7.24 -12.16 -22.06
N ARG A 66 6.44 -11.09 -22.08
CA ARG A 66 5.11 -11.05 -22.70
C ARG A 66 4.68 -9.61 -22.93
N ARG A 67 4.08 -9.33 -24.08
CA ARG A 67 3.44 -8.04 -24.37
C ARG A 67 2.17 -7.84 -23.54
N LEU A 68 1.90 -6.60 -23.16
CA LEU A 68 0.66 -6.20 -22.52
C LEU A 68 -0.51 -6.26 -23.53
N GLY A 69 -1.70 -6.60 -23.03
CA GLY A 69 -2.94 -6.47 -23.80
C GLY A 69 -3.41 -5.02 -23.85
N GLU A 70 -4.42 -4.76 -24.69
CA GLU A 70 -4.91 -3.39 -24.94
C GLU A 70 -5.49 -2.74 -23.68
N ALA A 71 -6.23 -3.49 -22.86
CA ALA A 71 -6.82 -2.96 -21.62
C ALA A 71 -5.72 -2.59 -20.62
N SER A 72 -4.70 -3.44 -20.50
CA SER A 72 -3.52 -3.20 -19.67
C SER A 72 -2.74 -1.97 -20.11
N ILE A 73 -2.53 -1.78 -21.42
CA ILE A 73 -1.85 -0.59 -21.97
C ILE A 73 -2.63 0.68 -21.65
N LYS A 74 -3.96 0.70 -21.85
CA LYS A 74 -4.81 1.87 -21.56
C LYS A 74 -4.71 2.28 -20.09
N ILE A 75 -4.82 1.31 -19.18
CA ILE A 75 -4.71 1.55 -17.73
C ILE A 75 -3.31 2.02 -17.36
N ALA A 76 -2.27 1.37 -17.90
CA ALA A 76 -0.89 1.74 -17.64
C ALA A 76 -0.56 3.17 -18.09
N GLN A 77 -0.95 3.56 -19.30
CA GLN A 77 -0.71 4.91 -19.83
C GLN A 77 -1.38 6.00 -19.01
N LYS A 78 -2.51 5.69 -18.36
CA LYS A 78 -3.26 6.67 -17.55
C LYS A 78 -2.71 6.82 -16.13
N PHE A 79 -2.32 5.70 -15.49
CA PHE A 79 -2.06 5.67 -14.04
C PHE A 79 -0.63 5.29 -13.65
N LEU A 80 0.25 4.98 -14.62
CA LEU A 80 1.66 4.72 -14.39
C LEU A 80 2.53 5.77 -15.10
N PRO A 81 3.59 6.29 -14.46
CA PRO A 81 4.00 6.04 -13.07
C PRO A 81 2.98 6.58 -12.05
N GLY A 82 2.78 5.86 -10.93
CA GLY A 82 1.80 6.28 -9.93
C GLY A 82 1.25 5.20 -9.00
N PRO A 83 0.09 5.48 -8.35
CA PRO A 83 -0.45 4.67 -7.28
C PRO A 83 -1.31 3.50 -7.81
N LEU A 84 -0.82 2.81 -8.84
CA LEU A 84 -1.43 1.63 -9.43
C LEU A 84 -0.44 0.46 -9.43
N THR A 85 -0.94 -0.76 -9.30
CA THR A 85 -0.23 -2.01 -9.51
C THR A 85 -1.02 -2.84 -10.51
N LEU A 86 -0.44 -3.05 -11.68
CA LEU A 86 -1.04 -3.77 -12.79
C LEU A 86 -0.68 -5.25 -12.69
N ILE A 87 -1.69 -6.11 -12.54
CA ILE A 87 -1.55 -7.56 -12.62
C ILE A 87 -1.55 -7.95 -14.09
N THR A 88 -0.57 -8.75 -14.50
CA THR A 88 -0.49 -9.30 -15.85
C THR A 88 0.00 -10.75 -15.84
N LYS A 89 -0.37 -11.50 -16.87
CA LYS A 89 0.19 -12.82 -17.16
C LYS A 89 1.65 -12.66 -17.63
N HIS A 90 2.49 -13.64 -17.33
CA HIS A 90 3.90 -13.63 -17.76
C HIS A 90 4.35 -15.02 -18.22
N ASN A 91 5.48 -15.06 -18.92
CA ASN A 91 6.19 -16.29 -19.29
C ASN A 91 7.54 -16.42 -18.55
N ASN A 92 7.85 -15.51 -17.63
CA ASN A 92 9.09 -15.53 -16.86
C ASN A 92 9.21 -16.82 -16.01
N PRO A 93 10.21 -17.69 -16.26
CA PRO A 93 10.32 -18.99 -15.60
C PRO A 93 10.76 -18.91 -14.14
N ARG A 94 11.18 -17.73 -13.65
CA ARG A 94 11.52 -17.52 -12.24
C ARG A 94 10.32 -17.71 -11.31
N PHE A 95 9.11 -17.39 -11.78
CA PHE A 95 7.92 -17.36 -10.96
C PHE A 95 7.00 -18.53 -11.32
N SER A 96 6.55 -19.27 -10.31
CA SER A 96 5.62 -20.39 -10.48
C SER A 96 4.16 -19.95 -10.60
N GLN A 97 3.88 -18.71 -10.20
CA GLN A 97 2.58 -18.06 -10.31
C GLN A 97 2.26 -17.81 -11.79
N LYS A 98 0.98 -17.72 -12.13
CA LYS A 98 0.55 -17.41 -13.53
C LYS A 98 0.55 -15.91 -13.83
N THR A 99 0.53 -15.08 -12.79
CA THR A 99 0.43 -13.64 -12.87
C THR A 99 1.38 -12.97 -11.90
N LEU A 100 1.84 -11.76 -12.26
CA LEU A 100 2.66 -10.89 -11.43
C LEU A 100 2.05 -9.49 -11.40
N GLY A 101 2.23 -8.82 -10.27
CA GLY A 101 1.89 -7.40 -10.14
C GLY A 101 3.09 -6.54 -10.49
N PHE A 102 2.91 -5.59 -11.39
CA PHE A 102 3.94 -4.64 -11.79
C PHE A 102 3.56 -3.22 -11.41
N ARG A 103 4.58 -2.42 -11.08
CA ARG A 103 4.40 -1.03 -10.73
C ARG A 103 5.56 -0.18 -11.23
N ILE A 104 5.22 0.99 -11.75
CA ILE A 104 6.18 2.07 -12.00
C ILE A 104 5.90 3.14 -10.96
N VAL A 105 6.86 3.35 -10.06
CA VAL A 105 6.71 4.21 -8.88
C VAL A 105 7.11 5.64 -9.22
N GLU A 106 6.21 6.60 -8.96
CA GLU A 106 6.49 8.02 -9.12
C GLU A 106 7.21 8.57 -7.88
N HIS A 107 8.47 8.17 -7.67
CA HIS A 107 9.26 8.64 -6.54
C HIS A 107 10.76 8.75 -6.90
N PRO A 108 11.42 9.92 -6.69
CA PRO A 108 12.79 10.15 -7.13
C PRO A 108 13.80 9.11 -6.62
N ILE A 109 13.70 8.74 -5.33
CA ILE A 109 14.56 7.71 -4.74
C ILE A 109 14.37 6.35 -5.45
N VAL A 110 13.13 5.95 -5.75
CA VAL A 110 12.86 4.65 -6.37
C VAL A 110 13.33 4.62 -7.82
N LYS A 111 13.11 5.71 -8.55
CA LYS A 111 13.62 5.89 -9.91
C LYS A 111 15.14 5.77 -9.95
N GLN A 112 15.84 6.46 -9.04
CA GLN A 112 17.29 6.38 -8.97
C GLN A 112 17.79 4.98 -8.59
N ILE A 113 17.12 4.30 -7.65
CA ILE A 113 17.48 2.93 -7.29
C ILE A 113 17.33 2.01 -8.50
N ILE A 114 16.18 2.01 -9.18
CA ILE A 114 15.93 1.11 -10.33
C ILE A 114 16.92 1.40 -11.47
N GLN A 115 17.25 2.67 -11.73
CA GLN A 115 18.27 3.04 -12.73
C GLN A 115 19.65 2.43 -12.42
N GLU A 116 20.01 2.31 -11.14
CA GLU A 116 21.32 1.81 -10.71
C GLU A 116 21.35 0.28 -10.51
N VAL A 117 20.25 -0.32 -10.05
CA VAL A 117 20.22 -1.74 -9.63
C VAL A 117 19.33 -2.63 -10.48
N GLY A 118 18.58 -2.06 -11.41
CA GLY A 118 17.54 -2.74 -12.18
C GLY A 118 16.24 -2.93 -11.40
N PRO A 119 15.33 -3.78 -11.90
CA PRO A 119 14.03 -4.03 -11.28
C PRO A 119 14.13 -4.47 -9.82
N LEU A 120 13.06 -4.27 -9.06
CA LEU A 120 12.97 -4.67 -7.65
C LEU A 120 11.81 -5.64 -7.43
N LEU A 121 11.96 -6.54 -6.47
CA LEU A 121 10.84 -7.25 -5.86
C LEU A 121 10.47 -6.55 -4.57
N ALA A 122 9.20 -6.14 -4.43
CA ALA A 122 8.77 -5.31 -3.33
C ALA A 122 7.36 -5.64 -2.81
N THR A 123 7.13 -5.28 -1.54
CA THR A 123 5.83 -5.27 -0.85
C THR A 123 5.80 -4.06 0.09
N SER A 124 4.68 -3.78 0.77
CA SER A 124 4.63 -2.72 1.79
C SER A 124 5.58 -3.02 2.98
N ALA A 125 6.18 -2.00 3.58
CA ALA A 125 7.13 -2.16 4.70
C ALA A 125 6.43 -2.16 6.06
N ASN A 126 5.66 -3.21 6.31
CA ASN A 126 4.93 -3.41 7.56
C ASN A 126 4.97 -4.88 7.97
N VAL A 127 4.82 -5.14 9.28
CA VAL A 127 4.50 -6.50 9.74
C VAL A 127 3.22 -6.97 9.04
N SER A 128 3.19 -8.24 8.61
CA SER A 128 2.05 -8.77 7.85
C SER A 128 0.76 -8.58 8.64
N GLY A 129 -0.17 -7.84 8.03
CA GLY A 129 -1.49 -7.58 8.59
C GLY A 129 -1.60 -6.36 9.51
N PHE A 130 -0.51 -5.66 9.78
CA PHE A 130 -0.50 -4.36 10.44
C PHE A 130 -0.75 -3.23 9.42
N PRO A 131 -1.19 -2.01 9.80
CA PRO A 131 -1.35 -0.93 8.82
C PRO A 131 -0.01 -0.56 8.16
N SER A 132 -0.05 -0.14 6.89
CA SER A 132 1.15 0.17 6.11
C SER A 132 1.99 1.27 6.74
N ALA A 133 3.32 1.17 6.69
CA ALA A 133 4.20 2.24 7.16
C ALA A 133 4.30 3.37 6.12
N VAL A 134 4.39 4.61 6.57
CA VAL A 134 4.53 5.82 5.73
C VAL A 134 5.78 6.63 6.09
N SER A 135 6.55 6.20 7.09
CA SER A 135 7.83 6.81 7.50
C SER A 135 8.89 5.77 7.82
N SER A 136 10.18 6.17 7.76
CA SER A 136 11.30 5.30 8.15
C SER A 136 11.25 4.89 9.62
N ASP A 137 10.69 5.72 10.49
CA ASP A 137 10.58 5.42 11.92
C ASP A 137 9.51 4.36 12.17
N GLU A 138 8.40 4.41 11.43
CA GLU A 138 7.39 3.36 11.48
C GLU A 138 7.92 2.02 10.98
N VAL A 139 8.80 2.03 9.97
CA VAL A 139 9.51 0.81 9.52
C VAL A 139 10.42 0.28 10.63
N LYS A 140 11.22 1.14 11.27
CA LYS A 140 12.10 0.73 12.38
C LYS A 140 11.32 0.19 13.58
N GLN A 141 10.13 0.73 13.86
CA GLN A 141 9.23 0.20 14.90
C GLN A 141 8.73 -1.21 14.58
N ASP A 142 8.50 -1.53 13.30
CA ASP A 142 8.04 -2.86 12.88
C ASP A 142 9.20 -3.88 12.83
N PHE A 143 10.43 -3.41 12.61
CA PHE A 143 11.61 -4.25 12.41
C PHE A 143 12.83 -3.80 13.25
N PRO A 144 12.72 -3.65 14.58
CA PRO A 144 13.76 -3.02 15.41
C PRO A 144 15.08 -3.82 15.48
N GLU A 145 15.02 -5.14 15.34
CA GLU A 145 16.16 -6.06 15.50
C GLU A 145 16.60 -6.72 14.19
N LYS A 146 16.15 -6.19 13.04
CA LYS A 146 16.39 -6.81 11.75
C LYS A 146 17.44 -6.04 10.96
N ASP A 147 18.36 -6.75 10.33
CA ASP A 147 19.36 -6.18 9.42
C ASP A 147 18.71 -5.79 8.08
N ILE A 148 17.83 -4.79 8.14
CA ILE A 148 17.25 -4.13 6.97
C ILE A 148 17.90 -2.77 6.78
N LEU A 149 18.27 -2.47 5.54
CA LEU A 149 18.69 -1.13 5.17
C LEU A 149 17.46 -0.22 5.09
N VAL A 150 17.37 0.84 5.91
CA VAL A 150 16.24 1.78 5.86
C VAL A 150 16.67 3.07 5.19
N ILE A 151 16.11 3.36 4.02
CA ILE A 151 16.30 4.62 3.31
C ILE A 151 15.25 5.61 3.80
N SER A 152 15.69 6.73 4.36
CA SER A 152 14.81 7.80 4.82
C SER A 152 14.16 8.56 3.67
N GLY A 153 12.95 9.06 3.91
CA GLY A 153 12.18 9.93 3.03
C GLY A 153 10.71 9.94 3.40
N THR A 154 9.87 10.50 2.55
CA THR A 154 8.44 10.71 2.82
C THR A 154 7.58 10.09 1.75
N CYS A 155 6.46 9.49 2.14
CA CYS A 155 5.42 9.10 1.20
C CYS A 155 4.50 10.27 0.90
N SER A 156 4.28 10.60 -0.37
CA SER A 156 3.47 11.75 -0.77
C SER A 156 1.96 11.52 -0.56
N ILE A 157 1.48 10.28 -0.70
CA ILE A 157 0.04 9.96 -0.58
C ILE A 157 -0.29 9.33 0.77
N GLY A 158 0.44 8.32 1.22
CA GLY A 158 0.18 7.60 2.49
C GLY A 158 -0.92 6.54 2.46
N LEU A 159 -1.50 6.27 1.30
CA LEU A 159 -2.53 5.23 1.08
C LEU A 159 -2.04 4.24 0.03
N GLU A 160 -2.40 2.96 0.11
CA GLU A 160 -1.86 1.96 -0.83
C GLU A 160 -2.37 2.13 -2.26
N SER A 161 -1.55 1.65 -3.19
CA SER A 161 -1.91 1.54 -4.60
C SER A 161 -3.12 0.64 -4.84
N THR A 162 -3.86 0.95 -5.90
CA THR A 162 -4.89 0.09 -6.46
C THR A 162 -4.24 -1.09 -7.18
N VAL A 163 -4.79 -2.30 -7.01
CA VAL A 163 -4.29 -3.52 -7.64
C VAL A 163 -5.35 -4.05 -8.60
N VAL A 164 -5.03 -4.09 -9.89
CA VAL A 164 -6.00 -4.40 -10.95
C VAL A 164 -5.41 -5.35 -11.99
N ASP A 165 -6.16 -6.36 -12.40
CA ASP A 165 -5.99 -7.06 -13.67
C ASP A 165 -6.98 -6.44 -14.68
N ALA A 166 -6.44 -5.66 -15.62
CA ALA A 166 -7.24 -4.89 -16.56
C ALA A 166 -7.85 -5.78 -17.66
N GLU A 167 -7.17 -6.87 -18.05
CA GLU A 167 -7.66 -7.79 -19.08
C GLU A 167 -8.86 -8.60 -18.55
N GLU A 168 -8.73 -9.12 -17.34
CA GLU A 168 -9.80 -9.88 -16.69
C GLU A 168 -10.84 -8.96 -16.02
N ARG A 169 -10.59 -7.65 -15.98
CA ARG A 169 -11.41 -6.61 -15.33
C ARG A 169 -11.69 -6.91 -13.86
N ILE A 170 -10.65 -7.31 -13.13
CA ILE A 170 -10.70 -7.64 -11.70
C ILE A 170 -9.89 -6.63 -10.92
N ILE A 171 -10.54 -5.93 -9.99
CA ILE A 171 -9.87 -5.08 -9.00
C ILE A 171 -9.69 -5.91 -7.73
N TYR A 172 -8.47 -6.37 -7.49
CA TYR A 172 -8.13 -7.16 -6.30
C TYR A 172 -8.06 -6.32 -5.03
N ARG A 173 -7.70 -5.04 -5.19
CA ARG A 173 -7.70 -4.07 -4.10
C ARG A 173 -7.95 -2.70 -4.66
N GLU A 174 -9.04 -2.07 -4.23
CA GLU A 174 -9.24 -0.65 -4.45
C GLU A 174 -8.37 0.15 -3.49
N GLY A 175 -7.51 1.02 -4.04
CA GLY A 175 -6.56 1.87 -3.34
C GLY A 175 -6.78 3.34 -3.70
N VAL A 176 -5.70 4.09 -3.97
CA VAL A 176 -5.80 5.50 -4.37
C VAL A 176 -6.63 5.69 -5.64
N VAL A 177 -6.40 4.89 -6.68
CA VAL A 177 -7.21 4.93 -7.92
C VAL A 177 -8.53 4.19 -7.70
N SER A 178 -9.66 4.86 -7.89
CA SER A 178 -10.97 4.27 -7.65
C SER A 178 -11.40 3.28 -8.72
N ALA A 179 -12.30 2.37 -8.33
CA ALA A 179 -12.93 1.48 -9.29
C ALA A 179 -13.64 2.28 -10.39
N ALA A 180 -14.30 3.38 -10.05
CA ALA A 180 -14.94 4.27 -11.01
C ALA A 180 -13.94 4.84 -12.04
N GLU A 181 -12.76 5.29 -11.60
CA GLU A 181 -11.70 5.77 -12.51
C GLU A 181 -11.16 4.68 -13.42
N ILE A 182 -11.01 3.44 -12.92
CA ILE A 182 -10.58 2.29 -13.74
C ILE A 182 -11.66 1.94 -14.77
N GLU A 183 -12.92 1.87 -14.36
CA GLU A 183 -14.05 1.54 -15.22
C GLU A 183 -14.29 2.59 -16.30
N ASP A 184 -14.06 3.87 -15.99
CA ASP A 184 -14.11 4.97 -16.97
C ASP A 184 -13.05 4.78 -18.05
N VAL A 185 -11.80 4.48 -17.69
CA VAL A 185 -10.75 4.25 -18.70
C VAL A 185 -11.02 3.02 -19.56
N LEU A 186 -11.54 1.94 -18.95
CA LEU A 186 -11.86 0.71 -19.66
C LEU A 186 -13.20 0.78 -20.42
N GLN A 187 -14.03 1.78 -20.14
CA GLN A 187 -15.41 1.89 -20.62
C GLN A 187 -16.22 0.60 -20.32
N ALA A 188 -15.95 -0.03 -19.17
CA ALA A 188 -16.52 -1.31 -18.79
C ALA A 188 -16.51 -1.49 -17.27
N LYS A 189 -17.52 -2.20 -16.73
CA LYS A 189 -17.57 -2.57 -15.32
C LYS A 189 -16.51 -3.60 -14.95
N CYS A 190 -16.02 -3.49 -13.72
CA CYS A 190 -15.00 -4.36 -13.12
C CYS A 190 -15.57 -5.13 -11.92
N THR A 191 -15.10 -6.36 -11.73
CA THR A 191 -15.38 -7.14 -10.52
C THR A 191 -14.42 -6.69 -9.42
N CYS A 192 -14.95 -6.24 -8.28
CA CYS A 192 -14.14 -5.81 -7.14
C CYS A 192 -14.09 -6.90 -6.07
N SER A 193 -12.87 -7.28 -5.67
CA SER A 193 -12.68 -8.14 -4.50
C SER A 193 -12.97 -7.36 -3.22
N PRO A 194 -13.60 -7.98 -2.20
CA PRO A 194 -13.83 -7.32 -0.93
C PRO A 194 -12.51 -6.94 -0.28
N ARG A 195 -12.43 -5.70 0.23
CA ARG A 195 -11.25 -5.20 0.91
C ARG A 195 -11.08 -5.89 2.27
N SER A 196 -10.12 -6.81 2.36
CA SER A 196 -9.69 -7.39 3.64
C SER A 196 -8.55 -6.54 4.22
N GLN A 197 -8.80 -5.93 5.38
CA GLN A 197 -7.78 -5.28 6.21
C GLN A 197 -7.71 -6.03 7.53
N SER A 198 -6.81 -7.01 7.63
CA SER A 198 -6.71 -7.87 8.82
C SER A 198 -6.50 -7.11 10.12
N PHE A 199 -5.87 -5.92 10.09
CA PHE A 199 -5.72 -5.11 11.30
C PHE A 199 -7.06 -4.71 11.93
N ARG A 200 -8.16 -4.65 11.15
CA ARG A 200 -9.51 -4.32 11.65
C ARG A 200 -10.04 -5.33 12.65
N GLU A 201 -9.50 -6.56 12.67
CA GLU A 201 -9.82 -7.56 13.69
C GLU A 201 -9.22 -7.20 15.06
N SER A 202 -8.25 -6.29 15.10
CA SER A 202 -7.48 -5.92 16.30
C SER A 202 -7.64 -4.46 16.71
N ILE A 203 -8.47 -3.67 16.03
CA ILE A 203 -8.73 -2.26 16.36
C ILE A 203 -10.22 -1.93 16.19
N ARG A 204 -10.79 -1.21 17.16
CA ARG A 204 -12.12 -0.62 17.03
C ARG A 204 -12.01 0.76 16.40
N ILE A 205 -12.62 0.92 15.23
CA ILE A 205 -12.62 2.17 14.46
C ILE A 205 -14.03 2.77 14.55
N TYR A 206 -14.11 4.00 15.04
CA TYR A 206 -15.31 4.80 15.08
C TYR A 206 -15.18 5.97 14.10
N VAL A 207 -16.29 6.35 13.46
CA VAL A 207 -16.35 7.54 12.60
C VAL A 207 -17.50 8.42 13.07
N VAL A 208 -17.22 9.69 13.32
CA VAL A 208 -18.22 10.71 13.68
C VAL A 208 -18.11 11.87 12.69
N LYS A 209 -19.21 12.56 12.35
CA LYS A 209 -19.17 13.55 11.25
C LYS A 209 -18.54 14.87 11.65
N ASN A 210 -18.71 15.26 12.92
CA ASN A 210 -18.33 16.59 13.40
C ASN A 210 -18.06 16.58 14.92
N HIS A 211 -17.70 17.75 15.46
CA HIS A 211 -17.40 17.93 16.88
C HIS A 211 -18.59 17.72 17.83
N VAL A 212 -19.82 17.98 17.36
CA VAL A 212 -21.04 17.76 18.16
C VAL A 212 -21.24 16.25 18.36
N ASP A 213 -21.16 15.49 17.28
CA ASP A 213 -21.24 14.03 17.31
C ASP A 213 -20.12 13.42 18.17
N LEU A 214 -18.89 13.95 18.05
CA LEU A 214 -17.76 13.55 18.90
C LEU A 214 -18.05 13.79 20.38
N SER A 215 -18.53 14.98 20.74
CA SER A 215 -18.84 15.34 22.13
C SER A 215 -19.92 14.44 22.71
N SER A 216 -20.95 14.16 21.91
CA SER A 216 -21.99 13.19 22.25
C SER A 216 -21.37 11.81 22.49
N PHE A 217 -20.53 11.32 21.57
CA PHE A 217 -19.91 9.99 21.66
C PHE A 217 -19.10 9.83 22.94
N LEU A 218 -18.26 10.82 23.25
CA LEU A 218 -17.42 10.82 24.45
C LEU A 218 -18.25 10.90 25.75
N SER A 219 -19.41 11.57 25.71
CA SER A 219 -20.32 11.64 26.86
C SER A 219 -20.99 10.29 27.14
N ALA A 220 -21.35 9.54 26.09
CA ALA A 220 -21.93 8.20 26.23
C ALA A 220 -20.88 7.14 26.62
N LYS A 221 -19.64 7.29 26.14
CA LYS A 221 -18.53 6.39 26.44
C LYS A 221 -17.59 7.02 27.48
N LEU A 222 -18.06 7.06 28.72
CA LEU A 222 -17.30 7.56 29.87
C LEU A 222 -15.87 6.99 29.87
N ALA A 223 -14.89 7.89 29.90
CA ALA A 223 -13.45 7.58 29.93
C ALA A 223 -12.88 6.90 28.67
N PHE A 224 -13.27 7.32 27.46
CA PHE A 224 -12.55 6.96 26.23
C PHE A 224 -11.06 7.33 26.32
N LYS A 225 -10.17 6.34 26.14
CA LYS A 225 -8.70 6.50 26.17
C LYS A 225 -8.02 6.11 24.84
N GLY A 226 -8.82 5.95 23.78
CA GLY A 226 -8.28 5.70 22.44
C GLY A 226 -7.75 6.97 21.77
N VAL A 227 -7.35 6.82 20.51
CA VAL A 227 -6.84 7.92 19.70
C VAL A 227 -8.01 8.68 19.05
N ILE A 228 -7.95 10.01 19.02
CA ILE A 228 -8.94 10.84 18.33
C ILE A 228 -8.22 11.59 17.21
N CYS A 229 -8.69 11.43 15.97
CA CYS A 229 -8.18 12.12 14.80
C CYS A 229 -9.28 13.01 14.21
N GLN A 230 -9.13 14.32 14.34
CA GLN A 230 -10.18 15.28 13.97
C GLN A 230 -10.14 15.71 12.50
N HIS A 231 -8.98 15.58 11.86
CA HIS A 231 -8.75 15.97 10.47
C HIS A 231 -7.90 14.90 9.78
N PRO A 232 -8.46 13.71 9.52
CA PRO A 232 -7.67 12.65 8.91
C PRO A 232 -7.25 13.04 7.50
N GLN A 233 -5.98 12.78 7.21
CA GLN A 233 -5.39 12.99 5.90
C GLN A 233 -4.80 11.68 5.38
N PRO A 234 -4.74 11.47 4.05
CA PRO A 234 -4.09 10.31 3.44
C PRO A 234 -2.72 9.96 4.05
N CYS A 235 -1.85 10.97 4.21
CA CYS A 235 -0.48 10.82 4.70
C CYS A 235 -0.36 10.48 6.20
N THR A 236 -1.42 10.70 6.99
CA THR A 236 -1.43 10.45 8.45
C THR A 236 -2.36 9.30 8.84
N PHE A 237 -3.25 8.88 7.96
CA PHE A 237 -4.28 7.88 8.22
C PHE A 237 -3.72 6.60 8.82
N TYR A 238 -2.67 6.03 8.20
CA TYR A 238 -2.05 4.82 8.74
C TYR A 238 -1.24 5.06 10.01
N SER A 239 -0.57 6.20 10.16
CA SER A 239 0.13 6.55 11.39
C SER A 239 -0.81 6.58 12.60
N VAL A 240 -2.01 7.16 12.43
CA VAL A 240 -3.05 7.20 13.47
C VAL A 240 -3.52 5.79 13.82
N LEU A 241 -3.78 4.93 12.83
CA LEU A 241 -4.14 3.53 13.07
C LEU A 241 -3.03 2.76 13.80
N ARG A 242 -1.77 2.99 13.43
CA ARG A 242 -0.59 2.37 14.06
C ARG A 242 -0.42 2.83 15.50
N GLN A 243 -0.69 4.11 15.79
CA GLN A 243 -0.71 4.64 17.16
C GLN A 243 -1.82 3.98 17.99
N ALA A 244 -3.03 3.90 17.44
CA ALA A 244 -4.17 3.31 18.12
C ALA A 244 -3.96 1.82 18.42
N LEU A 245 -3.47 1.04 17.46
CA LEU A 245 -3.17 -0.39 17.66
C LEU A 245 -2.11 -0.66 18.74
N ARG A 246 -1.20 0.28 18.97
CA ARG A 246 -0.17 0.19 20.02
C ARG A 246 -0.64 0.78 21.37
N SER A 247 -1.78 1.45 21.38
CA SER A 247 -2.40 1.94 22.63
C SER A 247 -3.01 0.77 23.41
N SER A 248 -3.22 0.96 24.72
CA SER A 248 -3.82 -0.06 25.58
C SER A 248 -5.28 -0.38 25.23
N THR A 249 -6.00 0.52 24.58
CA THR A 249 -7.43 0.34 24.27
C THR A 249 -7.66 -0.22 22.88
N GLN A 250 -6.73 0.03 21.95
CA GLN A 250 -6.85 -0.34 20.53
C GLN A 250 -8.11 0.24 19.91
N GLU A 251 -8.36 1.52 20.19
CA GLU A 251 -9.52 2.25 19.67
C GLU A 251 -9.08 3.55 19.00
N VAL A 252 -9.78 3.90 17.93
CA VAL A 252 -9.61 5.18 17.24
C VAL A 252 -10.97 5.76 16.87
N ILE A 253 -11.10 7.08 17.01
CA ILE A 253 -12.21 7.85 16.47
C ILE A 253 -11.66 8.75 15.36
N PHE A 254 -12.25 8.68 14.18
CA PHE A 254 -12.04 9.64 13.10
C PHE A 254 -13.22 10.60 13.04
N VAL A 255 -12.96 11.91 13.14
CA VAL A 255 -13.95 12.93 12.79
C VAL A 255 -13.84 13.14 11.29
N TYR A 256 -14.79 12.59 10.53
CA TYR A 256 -14.75 12.56 9.08
C TYR A 256 -16.16 12.60 8.51
N ASP A 257 -16.40 13.59 7.64
CA ASP A 257 -17.60 13.68 6.83
C ASP A 257 -17.20 13.64 5.35
N GLU A 258 -17.53 12.55 4.66
CA GLU A 258 -17.22 12.35 3.24
C GLU A 258 -17.72 13.50 2.33
N LYS A 259 -18.80 14.19 2.72
CA LYS A 259 -19.36 15.29 1.93
C LYS A 259 -18.63 16.62 2.11
N ASN A 260 -17.91 16.78 3.22
CA ASN A 260 -17.34 18.06 3.67
C ASN A 260 -15.84 17.92 4.00
N THR A 261 -15.14 17.00 3.33
CA THR A 261 -13.71 16.73 3.52
C THR A 261 -12.90 17.09 2.28
N GLU A 262 -11.64 17.49 2.48
CA GLU A 262 -10.67 17.64 1.40
C GLU A 262 -10.25 16.29 0.81
N TYR A 263 -10.43 15.19 1.55
CA TYR A 263 -9.90 13.87 1.19
C TYR A 263 -11.00 12.80 1.13
N PRO A 264 -11.94 12.88 0.15
CA PRO A 264 -13.02 11.91 0.00
C PRO A 264 -12.52 10.48 -0.22
N VAL A 265 -11.30 10.32 -0.71
CA VAL A 265 -10.61 9.01 -0.84
C VAL A 265 -10.62 8.19 0.44
N LEU A 266 -10.59 8.82 1.62
CA LEU A 266 -10.51 8.12 2.89
C LEU A 266 -11.77 7.31 3.24
N SER A 267 -12.94 7.62 2.66
CA SER A 267 -14.17 6.84 2.90
C SER A 267 -13.97 5.36 2.54
N ARG A 268 -13.23 5.09 1.45
CA ARG A 268 -12.85 3.74 0.99
C ARG A 268 -11.92 2.99 1.95
N PHE A 269 -11.26 3.72 2.85
CA PHE A 269 -10.29 3.19 3.82
C PHE A 269 -10.85 3.13 5.24
N LEU A 270 -11.82 4.00 5.57
CA LEU A 270 -12.57 3.97 6.82
C LEU A 270 -13.65 2.87 6.79
N GLY A 271 -14.13 2.50 5.60
CA GLY A 271 -15.16 1.48 5.42
C GLY A 271 -16.57 2.04 5.60
N ALA A 272 -17.57 1.27 5.18
CA ALA A 272 -18.99 1.63 5.27
C ALA A 272 -19.57 1.56 6.69
N SER A 273 -18.75 1.75 7.73
CA SER A 273 -19.20 2.01 9.10
C SER A 273 -19.73 3.44 9.22
N TYR A 274 -20.56 3.85 8.26
CA TYR A 274 -21.51 4.94 8.40
C TYR A 274 -22.66 4.43 9.30
N ASP A 275 -22.34 4.00 10.51
CA ASP A 275 -23.35 4.00 11.55
C ASP A 275 -23.44 5.43 12.04
N SER A 276 -24.28 6.21 11.35
CA SER A 276 -24.90 7.40 11.92
C SER A 276 -25.79 7.10 13.13
N GLY A 277 -25.78 5.87 13.62
CA GLY A 277 -26.44 5.44 14.84
C GLY A 277 -25.40 5.10 15.88
N TYR A 278 -25.49 5.78 17.02
CA TYR A 278 -25.43 5.04 18.26
C TYR A 278 -26.19 3.71 18.12
N ALA A 279 -25.45 2.61 18.04
CA ALA A 279 -25.94 1.32 18.45
C ALA A 279 -25.09 0.93 19.67
N LEU A 280 -25.76 0.91 20.82
CA LEU A 280 -25.27 0.46 22.12
C LEU A 280 -24.59 -0.91 22.04
#